data_AF-A0A2A4W3H5-F1
#
_entry.id   AF-A0A2A4W3H5-F1
#
_cell.length_a   1.000
_cell.length_b   1.000
_cell.length_c   1.000
_cell.angle_alpha   90.00
_cell.angle_beta   90.00
_cell.angle_gamma   90.00
#
_symmetry.space_group_name_H-M   'P 1'
#
loop_
_entity.id
_entity.type
_entity.pdbx_description
1 polymer ?
#
loop_
_entity_poly.entity_id
_entity_poly.type
_entity_poly.pdbx_seq_one_letter_code
_entity_poly.pdbx_strand_id
1 'polypeptide(L)'
;MTDTLNSYIRKETIANVVINVVVTAAIVWFTKRGGGTILAGGEEGFGIDIIVSAFLLFFIMSLVVMAIQKARVKSGAMAAFTWDAERRLHRVLGRMPKSVWLSAMLFAVFAVLTIAPITLGLASVVGLTEISPFDYMIAKALWAGVVVAIMNRIIIQVGLAT
;
A
#
# COMPACT_ATOMS: atom_id res chain seq x y z
N MET A 1 -20.63 16.52 7.88
CA MET A 1 -20.24 15.59 6.79
C MET A 1 -18.77 15.19 6.83
N THR A 2 -17.85 16.07 7.24
CA THR A 2 -16.40 15.76 7.37
C THR A 2 -16.11 14.73 8.46
N ASP A 3 -16.80 14.78 9.60
CA ASP A 3 -16.54 13.88 10.73
C ASP A 3 -16.96 12.43 10.46
N THR A 4 -18.06 12.23 9.73
CA THR A 4 -18.51 10.89 9.31
C THR A 4 -17.56 10.27 8.30
N LEU A 5 -17.05 11.06 7.33
CA LEU A 5 -16.06 10.59 6.35
C LEU A 5 -14.70 10.28 7.00
N ASN A 6 -14.22 11.12 7.91
CA ASN A 6 -12.95 10.89 8.61
C ASN A 6 -13.02 9.64 9.49
N SER A 7 -14.13 9.44 10.22
CA SER A 7 -14.37 8.23 11.01
C SER A 7 -14.42 6.97 10.14
N TYR A 8 -15.09 7.05 8.98
CA TYR A 8 -15.12 5.98 7.99
C TYR A 8 -13.72 5.63 7.46
N ILE A 9 -12.97 6.63 6.95
CA ILE A 9 -11.61 6.44 6.44
C ILE A 9 -10.72 5.82 7.51
N ARG A 10 -10.85 6.24 8.78
CA ARG A 10 -10.08 5.67 9.89
C ARG A 10 -10.39 4.19 10.10
N LYS A 11 -11.68 3.81 10.11
CA LYS A 11 -12.10 2.41 10.27
C LYS A 11 -11.60 1.53 9.12
N GLU A 12 -11.79 1.97 7.88
CA GLU A 12 -11.30 1.25 6.69
C GLU A 12 -9.76 1.16 6.69
N THR A 13 -9.06 2.21 7.14
CA THR A 13 -7.60 2.19 7.27
C THR A 13 -7.13 1.19 8.30
N ILE A 14 -7.75 1.14 9.48
CA ILE A 14 -7.38 0.14 10.50
C ILE A 14 -7.60 -1.28 9.96
N ALA A 15 -8.75 -1.54 9.32
CA ALA A 15 -9.03 -2.85 8.73
C ALA A 15 -7.98 -3.23 7.68
N ASN A 16 -7.68 -2.33 6.74
CA ASN A 16 -6.69 -2.58 5.69
C ASN A 16 -5.28 -2.76 6.25
N VAL A 17 -4.89 -2.00 7.27
CA VAL A 17 -3.59 -2.17 7.96
C VAL A 17 -3.51 -3.57 8.58
N VAL A 18 -4.50 -3.96 9.37
CA VAL A 18 -4.51 -5.28 10.04
C VAL A 18 -4.45 -6.42 9.02
N ILE A 19 -5.28 -6.36 7.98
CA ILE A 19 -5.30 -7.38 6.92
C ILE A 19 -3.94 -7.48 6.24
N ASN A 20 -3.35 -6.35 5.83
CA ASN A 20 -2.07 -6.39 5.12
C ASN A 20 -0.91 -6.81 6.02
N VAL A 21 -0.87 -6.39 7.29
CA VAL A 21 0.13 -6.85 8.26
C VAL A 21 0.07 -8.38 8.40
N VAL A 22 -1.12 -8.93 8.62
CA VAL A 22 -1.32 -10.38 8.81
C VAL A 22 -0.99 -11.14 7.53
N VAL A 23 -1.48 -10.70 6.39
CA VAL A 23 -1.24 -11.35 5.09
C VAL A 23 0.24 -11.29 4.71
N THR A 24 0.90 -10.14 4.86
CA THR A 24 2.34 -10.01 4.58
C THR A 24 3.17 -10.88 5.52
N ALA A 25 2.88 -10.88 6.83
CA ALA A 25 3.57 -11.76 7.78
C ALA A 25 3.40 -13.24 7.41
N ALA A 26 2.18 -13.66 7.09
CA ALA A 26 1.89 -15.03 6.68
C ALA A 26 2.65 -15.40 5.39
N ILE A 27 2.64 -14.54 4.37
CA ILE A 27 3.35 -14.78 3.10
C ILE A 27 4.85 -14.98 3.39
N VAL A 28 5.49 -14.09 4.16
CA VAL A 28 6.91 -14.23 4.47
C VAL A 28 7.19 -15.50 5.25
N TRP A 29 6.39 -15.79 6.28
CA TRP A 29 6.56 -17.00 7.06
C TRP A 29 6.50 -18.25 6.18
N PHE A 30 5.48 -18.39 5.35
CA PHE A 30 5.33 -19.59 4.51
C PHE A 30 6.39 -19.69 3.41
N THR A 31 6.91 -18.58 2.90
CA THR A 31 7.92 -18.57 1.82
C THR A 31 9.36 -18.66 2.32
N LYS A 32 9.67 -18.15 3.51
CA LYS A 32 11.05 -18.00 3.99
C LYS A 32 11.39 -18.80 5.25
N ARG A 33 10.40 -19.37 5.98
CA ARG A 33 10.66 -20.13 7.24
C ARG A 33 11.59 -21.33 7.11
N GLY A 34 11.68 -21.94 5.93
CA GLY A 34 12.51 -23.12 5.69
C GLY A 34 13.88 -22.81 5.08
N GLY A 35 14.15 -21.54 4.76
CA GLY A 35 15.40 -21.10 4.15
C GLY A 35 16.45 -20.69 5.18
N GLY A 36 17.70 -20.59 4.72
CA GLY A 36 18.78 -19.96 5.48
C GLY A 36 18.61 -18.44 5.58
N THR A 37 19.68 -17.74 5.94
CA THR A 37 19.68 -16.28 6.04
C THR A 37 19.30 -15.63 4.71
N ILE A 38 18.44 -14.60 4.76
CA ILE A 38 18.00 -13.88 3.58
C ILE A 38 19.03 -12.80 3.28
N LEU A 39 19.68 -12.88 2.13
CA LEU A 39 20.68 -11.91 1.69
C LEU A 39 20.01 -10.65 1.12
N ALA A 40 20.74 -9.53 1.12
CA ALA A 40 20.29 -8.28 0.52
C ALA A 40 20.15 -8.36 -1.01
N GLY A 41 21.14 -8.99 -1.64
CA GLY A 41 21.17 -9.25 -3.08
C GLY A 41 20.82 -10.71 -3.43
N GLY A 42 20.85 -11.01 -4.72
CA GLY A 42 20.48 -12.32 -5.26
C GLY A 42 19.00 -12.42 -5.63
N GLU A 43 18.65 -13.44 -6.42
CA GLU A 43 17.29 -13.64 -6.95
C GLU A 43 16.25 -13.84 -5.84
N GLU A 44 16.66 -14.43 -4.72
CA GLU A 44 15.81 -14.63 -3.54
C GLU A 44 16.02 -13.58 -2.43
N GLY A 45 16.83 -12.56 -2.70
CA GLY A 45 17.21 -11.55 -1.73
C GLY A 45 16.05 -10.60 -1.37
N PHE A 46 16.16 -9.97 -0.21
CA PHE A 46 15.12 -9.03 0.24
C PHE A 46 15.02 -7.80 -0.67
N GLY A 47 16.07 -7.46 -1.42
CA GLY A 47 16.09 -6.35 -2.37
C GLY A 47 15.00 -6.45 -3.44
N ILE A 48 14.99 -7.56 -4.18
CA ILE A 48 13.98 -7.83 -5.21
C ILE A 48 12.61 -8.03 -4.58
N ASP A 49 12.55 -8.74 -3.45
CA ASP A 49 11.30 -9.00 -2.73
C ASP A 49 10.60 -7.70 -2.30
N ILE A 50 11.33 -6.67 -1.82
CA ILE A 50 10.75 -5.37 -1.48
C ILE A 50 10.16 -4.67 -2.71
N ILE A 51 10.84 -4.72 -3.86
CA ILE A 51 10.36 -4.10 -5.10
C ILE A 51 9.06 -4.78 -5.56
N VAL A 52 9.06 -6.11 -5.62
CA VAL A 52 7.89 -6.90 -6.02
C VAL A 52 6.76 -6.70 -5.02
N SER A 53 7.06 -6.68 -3.72
CA SER A 53 6.07 -6.47 -2.66
C SER A 53 5.45 -5.08 -2.74
N ALA A 54 6.25 -4.02 -2.95
CA ALA A 54 5.74 -2.67 -3.14
C ALA A 54 4.80 -2.60 -4.34
N PHE A 55 5.17 -3.21 -5.47
CA PHE A 55 4.30 -3.25 -6.64
C PHE A 55 2.98 -3.98 -6.33
N LEU A 56 3.05 -5.24 -5.88
CA LEU A 56 1.88 -6.09 -5.70
C LEU A 56 0.96 -5.59 -4.59
N LEU A 57 1.52 -5.18 -3.45
CA LEU A 57 0.77 -4.62 -2.33
C LEU A 57 -0.06 -3.42 -2.80
N PHE A 58 0.60 -2.44 -3.43
CA PHE A 58 -0.08 -1.23 -3.86
C PHE A 58 -1.01 -1.45 -5.03
N PHE A 59 -0.67 -2.34 -5.98
CA PHE A 59 -1.55 -2.68 -7.08
C PHE A 59 -2.85 -3.33 -6.58
N ILE A 60 -2.74 -4.43 -5.84
CA ILE A 60 -3.90 -5.22 -5.41
C ILE A 60 -4.73 -4.44 -4.39
N MET A 61 -4.08 -3.83 -3.39
CA MET A 61 -4.78 -3.05 -2.37
C MET A 61 -5.55 -1.89 -3.01
N SER A 62 -4.90 -1.12 -3.88
CA SER A 62 -5.57 0.04 -4.49
C SER A 62 -6.70 -0.41 -5.42
N LEU A 63 -6.51 -1.48 -6.20
CA LEU A 63 -7.55 -2.06 -7.05
C LEU A 63 -8.79 -2.46 -6.24
N VAL A 64 -8.60 -3.22 -5.16
CA VAL A 64 -9.69 -3.73 -4.31
C VAL A 64 -10.39 -2.58 -3.58
N VAL A 65 -9.63 -1.71 -2.91
CA VAL A 65 -10.19 -0.60 -2.13
C VAL A 65 -10.96 0.35 -3.05
N MET A 66 -10.37 0.78 -4.17
CA MET A 66 -11.06 1.69 -5.09
C MET A 66 -12.31 1.06 -5.72
N ALA A 67 -12.27 -0.23 -6.08
CA ALA A 67 -13.43 -0.94 -6.60
C ALA A 67 -14.59 -0.97 -5.59
N ILE A 68 -14.29 -1.29 -4.32
CA ILE A 68 -15.27 -1.29 -3.22
C ILE A 68 -15.86 0.11 -3.03
N GLN A 69 -15.01 1.15 -2.95
CA GLN A 69 -15.49 2.52 -2.74
C GLN A 69 -16.37 3.01 -3.90
N LYS A 70 -15.97 2.72 -5.14
CA LYS A 70 -16.74 3.07 -6.33
C LYS A 70 -18.09 2.36 -6.37
N ALA A 71 -18.15 1.09 -5.96
CA ALA A 71 -19.40 0.35 -5.84
C ALA A 71 -20.33 0.96 -4.77
N ARG A 72 -19.78 1.38 -3.62
CA ARG A 72 -20.54 2.07 -2.57
C ARG A 72 -21.14 3.39 -3.05
N VAL A 73 -20.37 4.20 -3.80
CA VAL A 73 -20.89 5.44 -4.40
C VAL A 73 -21.99 5.13 -5.42
N LYS A 74 -21.79 4.16 -6.31
CA LYS A 74 -22.80 3.77 -7.31
C LYS A 74 -24.10 3.28 -6.69
N SER A 75 -24.02 2.59 -5.54
CA SER A 75 -25.19 2.11 -4.79
C SER A 75 -25.89 3.18 -3.93
N GLY A 76 -25.33 4.39 -3.83
CA GLY A 76 -25.82 5.43 -2.94
C GLY A 76 -25.48 5.24 -1.46
N ALA A 77 -24.74 4.17 -1.09
CA ALA A 77 -24.33 3.89 0.28
C ALA A 77 -23.32 4.91 0.83
N MET A 78 -22.62 5.64 -0.05
CA MET A 78 -21.69 6.72 0.30
C MET A 78 -21.82 7.87 -0.71
N ALA A 79 -21.66 9.11 -0.24
CA ALA A 79 -21.59 10.28 -1.10
C ALA A 79 -20.26 10.32 -1.87
N ALA A 80 -20.30 10.79 -3.12
CA ALA A 80 -19.10 11.01 -3.92
C ALA A 80 -18.21 12.07 -3.27
N PHE A 81 -16.89 11.84 -3.32
CA PHE A 81 -15.90 12.79 -2.82
C PHE A 81 -15.57 13.85 -3.87
N THR A 82 -15.61 15.12 -3.49
CA THR A 82 -15.27 16.24 -4.38
C THR A 82 -13.87 16.77 -4.07
N TRP A 83 -13.05 16.91 -5.10
CA TRP A 83 -11.71 17.47 -4.97
C TRP A 83 -11.76 19.00 -4.87
N ASP A 84 -11.14 19.53 -3.81
CA ASP A 84 -10.87 20.97 -3.68
C ASP A 84 -9.70 21.40 -4.59
N ALA A 85 -9.98 22.23 -5.61
CA ALA A 85 -9.03 22.65 -6.64
C ALA A 85 -7.93 23.62 -6.16
N GLU A 86 -8.10 24.23 -4.98
CA GLU A 86 -7.12 25.14 -4.39
C GLU A 86 -5.91 24.37 -3.85
N ARG A 87 -6.10 23.11 -3.44
CA ARG A 87 -5.03 22.25 -2.94
C ARG A 87 -4.27 21.57 -4.07
N ARG A 88 -2.95 21.75 -4.13
CA ARG A 88 -2.08 21.14 -5.16
C ARG A 88 -2.24 19.63 -5.26
N LEU A 89 -2.27 18.93 -4.12
CA LEU A 89 -2.44 17.47 -4.08
C LEU A 89 -3.78 17.04 -4.69
N HIS A 90 -4.87 17.72 -4.34
CA HIS A 90 -6.19 17.43 -4.89
C HIS A 90 -6.28 17.72 -6.40
N ARG A 91 -5.55 18.74 -6.89
CA ARG A 91 -5.47 19.02 -8.33
C ARG A 91 -4.77 17.91 -9.10
N VAL A 92 -3.71 17.33 -8.53
CA VAL A 92 -3.00 16.19 -9.15
C VAL A 92 -3.88 14.94 -9.09
N LEU A 93 -4.43 14.62 -7.92
CA LEU A 93 -5.29 13.44 -7.73
C LEU A 93 -6.60 13.52 -8.51
N GLY A 94 -7.16 14.72 -8.69
CA GLY A 94 -8.35 14.95 -9.51
C GLY A 94 -8.14 14.74 -11.01
N ARG A 95 -6.88 14.58 -11.46
CA ARG A 95 -6.53 14.19 -12.84
C ARG A 95 -6.27 12.70 -12.98
N MET A 96 -6.43 11.91 -11.92
CA MET A 96 -6.27 10.47 -12.02
C MET A 96 -7.31 9.86 -12.98
N PRO A 97 -6.94 8.77 -13.66
CA PRO A 97 -7.85 8.11 -14.59
C PRO A 97 -9.08 7.55 -13.86
N LYS A 98 -10.26 7.65 -14.49
CA LYS A 98 -11.52 7.09 -13.95
C LYS A 98 -11.54 5.55 -13.90
N SER A 99 -10.62 4.90 -14.62
CA SER A 99 -10.43 3.46 -14.59
C SER A 99 -9.71 3.05 -13.30
N VAL A 100 -10.37 2.20 -12.52
CA VAL A 100 -9.82 1.66 -11.26
C VAL A 100 -8.50 0.92 -11.51
N TRP A 101 -8.43 0.16 -12.61
CA TRP A 101 -7.24 -0.61 -12.96
C TRP A 101 -6.05 0.30 -13.29
N LEU A 102 -6.26 1.36 -14.07
CA LEU A 102 -5.17 2.27 -14.44
C LEU A 102 -4.71 3.10 -13.24
N SER A 103 -5.63 3.56 -12.40
CA SER A 103 -5.27 4.22 -11.14
C SER A 103 -4.50 3.30 -10.21
N ALA A 104 -4.87 2.01 -10.13
CA ALA A 104 -4.15 1.04 -9.33
C ALA A 104 -2.74 0.79 -9.85
N MET A 105 -2.57 0.70 -11.17
CA MET A 105 -1.27 0.60 -11.82
C MET A 105 -0.39 1.82 -11.50
N LEU A 106 -0.94 3.03 -11.52
CA LEU A 106 -0.20 4.25 -11.16
C LEU A 106 0.26 4.23 -9.70
N PHE A 107 -0.57 3.78 -8.76
CA PHE A 107 -0.15 3.61 -7.37
C PHE A 107 0.97 2.57 -7.20
N ALA A 108 0.89 1.46 -7.94
CA ALA A 108 1.91 0.41 -7.91
C ALA A 108 3.26 0.93 -8.44
N VAL A 109 3.25 1.61 -9.59
CA VAL A 109 4.45 2.23 -10.16
C VAL A 109 4.99 3.30 -9.22
N PHE A 110 4.13 4.15 -8.66
CA PHE A 110 4.55 5.15 -7.67
C PHE A 110 5.24 4.50 -6.47
N ALA A 111 4.70 3.41 -5.93
CA ALA A 111 5.28 2.70 -4.80
C ALA A 111 6.66 2.11 -5.12
N VAL A 112 6.82 1.53 -6.31
CA VAL A 112 8.12 1.03 -6.79
C VAL A 112 9.12 2.17 -6.95
N LEU A 113 8.71 3.33 -7.45
CA LEU A 113 9.61 4.46 -7.69
C LEU A 113 9.96 5.25 -6.42
N THR A 114 9.19 5.08 -5.34
CA THR A 114 9.36 5.87 -4.11
C THR A 114 9.59 4.99 -2.89
N ILE A 115 8.58 4.22 -2.49
CA ILE A 115 8.59 3.40 -1.28
C ILE A 115 9.70 2.36 -1.31
N ALA A 116 9.89 1.64 -2.43
CA ALA A 116 10.93 0.62 -2.52
C ALA A 116 12.36 1.22 -2.40
N PRO A 117 12.76 2.24 -3.18
CA PRO A 117 14.05 2.91 -3.01
C PRO A 117 14.28 3.48 -1.61
N ILE A 118 13.26 4.08 -0.99
CA ILE A 118 13.36 4.58 0.39
C ILE A 118 13.65 3.43 1.34
N THR A 119 12.92 2.32 1.22
CA THR A 119 13.08 1.14 2.08
C THR A 119 14.46 0.51 1.91
N LEU A 120 14.91 0.35 0.67
CA LEU A 120 16.24 -0.20 0.35
C LEU A 120 17.37 0.74 0.78
N GLY A 121 17.20 2.05 0.59
CA GLY A 121 18.15 3.06 1.05
C GLY A 121 18.27 3.08 2.58
N LEU A 122 17.16 2.92 3.30
CA LEU A 122 17.19 2.76 4.76
C LEU A 122 17.94 1.48 5.17
N ALA A 123 17.65 0.35 4.51
CA ALA A 123 18.36 -0.90 4.77
C ALA A 123 19.86 -0.78 4.50
N SER A 124 20.26 -0.09 3.43
CA SER A 124 21.67 0.13 3.09
C SER A 124 22.37 1.05 4.08
N VAL A 125 21.71 2.10 4.57
CA VAL A 125 22.27 3.01 5.60
C VAL A 125 22.49 2.27 6.93
N VAL A 126 21.62 1.32 7.27
CA VAL A 126 21.77 0.46 8.46
C VAL A 126 22.83 -0.63 8.27
N GLY A 127 23.30 -0.85 7.03
CA GLY A 127 24.28 -1.89 6.72
C GLY A 127 23.68 -3.30 6.71
N LEU A 128 22.36 -3.44 6.49
CA LEU A 128 21.69 -4.73 6.38
C LEU A 128 22.15 -5.46 5.11
N THR A 129 23.03 -6.44 5.27
CA THR A 129 23.48 -7.35 4.21
C THR A 129 22.75 -8.69 4.24
N GLU A 130 22.29 -9.08 5.43
CA GLU A 130 21.58 -10.34 5.67
C GLU A 130 20.58 -10.16 6.82
N ILE A 131 19.50 -10.94 6.80
CA ILE A 131 18.47 -10.90 7.84
C ILE A 131 17.89 -12.29 8.06
N SER A 132 17.58 -12.62 9.32
CA SER A 132 16.92 -13.89 9.65
C SER A 132 15.49 -13.91 9.09
N PRO A 133 14.94 -15.08 8.73
CA PRO A 133 13.56 -15.16 8.23
C PRO A 133 12.51 -14.59 9.20
N PHE A 134 12.73 -14.75 10.51
CA PHE A 134 11.81 -14.26 11.54
C PHE A 134 11.86 -12.73 11.66
N ASP A 135 13.06 -12.15 11.71
CA ASP A 135 13.22 -10.69 11.78
C ASP A 135 12.69 -10.03 10.50
N TYR A 136 12.93 -10.66 9.35
CA TYR A 136 12.41 -10.19 8.08
C TYR A 136 10.88 -10.21 8.02
N MET A 137 10.25 -11.27 8.55
CA MET A 137 8.80 -11.34 8.67
C MET A 137 8.24 -10.17 9.49
N ILE A 138 8.81 -9.89 10.66
CA ILE A 138 8.37 -8.78 11.51
C ILE A 138 8.59 -7.45 10.80
N ALA A 139 9.78 -7.21 10.26
CA ALA A 139 10.12 -5.98 9.56
C ALA A 139 9.18 -5.73 8.37
N LYS A 140 8.92 -6.75 7.55
CA LYS A 140 8.04 -6.64 6.38
C LYS A 140 6.58 -6.43 6.77
N ALA A 141 6.12 -7.07 7.84
CA ALA A 141 4.76 -6.88 8.36
C ALA A 141 4.56 -5.45 8.88
N LEU A 142 5.50 -4.93 9.67
CA LEU A 142 5.48 -3.54 10.14
C LEU A 142 5.55 -2.55 8.98
N TRP A 143 6.45 -2.79 8.04
CA TRP A 143 6.57 -2.01 6.81
C TRP A 143 5.25 -1.94 6.06
N ALA A 144 4.59 -3.08 5.82
CA ALA A 144 3.29 -3.15 5.15
C ALA A 144 2.23 -2.32 5.90
N GLY A 145 2.17 -2.46 7.23
CA GLY A 145 1.24 -1.67 8.05
C GLY A 145 1.45 -0.16 7.93
N VAL A 146 2.70 0.30 7.98
CA VAL A 146 3.03 1.73 7.86
C VAL A 146 2.68 2.28 6.48
N VAL A 147 3.10 1.61 5.41
CA VAL A 147 2.89 2.11 4.04
C VAL A 147 1.40 2.10 3.68
N VAL A 148 0.65 1.10 4.13
CA VAL A 148 -0.81 1.04 3.99
C VAL A 148 -1.47 2.17 4.78
N ALA A 149 -1.08 2.41 6.03
CA ALA A 149 -1.67 3.46 6.86
C ALA A 149 -1.52 4.86 6.23
N ILE A 150 -0.37 5.14 5.62
CA ILE A 150 -0.08 6.41 4.96
C ILE A 150 -0.94 6.57 3.69
N MET A 151 -1.01 5.54 2.87
CA MET A 151 -1.57 5.65 1.52
C MET A 151 -3.07 5.37 1.42
N ASN A 152 -3.64 4.61 2.36
CA ASN A 152 -5.02 4.14 2.27
C ASN A 152 -6.02 5.29 2.19
N ARG A 153 -5.78 6.40 2.90
CA ARG A 153 -6.64 7.59 2.82
C ARG A 153 -6.75 8.12 1.40
N ILE A 154 -5.62 8.26 0.71
CA ILE A 154 -5.55 8.78 -0.65
C ILE A 154 -6.29 7.82 -1.60
N ILE A 155 -6.04 6.51 -1.47
CA ILE A 155 -6.68 5.46 -2.27
C ILE A 155 -8.20 5.48 -2.08
N ILE A 156 -8.69 5.60 -0.84
CA ILE A 156 -10.12 5.70 -0.56
C ILE A 156 -10.71 6.96 -1.21
N GLN A 157 -10.06 8.12 -1.08
CA GLN A 157 -10.55 9.36 -1.67
C GLN A 157 -10.62 9.29 -3.20
N VAL A 158 -9.63 8.66 -3.85
CA VAL A 158 -9.66 8.40 -5.30
C VAL A 158 -10.79 7.44 -5.67
N GLY A 159 -11.02 6.39 -4.89
CA GLY A 159 -12.14 5.46 -5.11
C GLY A 159 -13.52 6.09 -4.92
N LEU A 160 -13.64 7.09 -4.04
CA LEU A 160 -14.87 7.84 -3.79
C LEU A 160 -15.08 9.01 -4.76
N ALA A 161 -14.03 9.47 -5.45
CA ALA A 161 -14.11 10.55 -6.41
C ALA A 161 -14.55 10.02 -7.78
N THR A 162 -15.86 10.03 -8.03
CA THR A 162 -16.48 9.73 -9.33
C THR A 162 -16.77 11.00 -10.12
#